data_AF-A0A5Q0BFN1-F1
#
_entry.id   AF-A0A5Q0BFN1-F1
#
_cell.length_a   1.000
_cell.length_b   1.000
_cell.length_c   1.000
_cell.angle_alpha   90.00
_cell.angle_beta   90.00
_cell.angle_gamma   90.00
#
_symmetry.space_group_name_H-M   'P 1'
#
loop_
_entity.id
_entity.type
_entity.pdbx_description
1 polymer ?
#
loop_
_entity_poly.entity_id
_entity_poly.type
_entity_poly.pdbx_seq_one_letter_code
_entity_poly.pdbx_strand_id
1 'polypeptide(L)'
;MRISNGFKNGLMSLSLLVAMTLLSAQVWAHGGASVDTDQCRIFVGPHLVHFTAYQPQLTGTTEYCGEIPETGPATLVFDYEGKALRNMTVELEITKEPEGTRMYYQAPTIHSTGTFNTTINFTEASKYLAHVTLLNEGQRVDAHVAFKVGTAKGSLSTSTIVAILAVLLAIAYIAYLSSPQLKGLVDGLLKKK
;
A
#
# COMPACT_ATOMS: atom_id res chain seq x y z
N MET A 1 -36.56 30.86 -25.59
CA MET A 1 -37.26 29.60 -25.24
C MET A 1 -37.31 29.50 -23.71
N ARG A 2 -38.49 29.70 -23.09
CA ARG A 2 -38.67 29.63 -21.62
C ARG A 2 -38.76 28.16 -21.21
N ILE A 3 -37.70 27.62 -20.61
CA ILE A 3 -37.70 26.28 -20.04
C ILE A 3 -38.64 26.30 -18.82
N SER A 4 -39.70 25.47 -18.84
CA SER A 4 -40.71 25.45 -17.78
C SER A 4 -40.09 25.01 -16.44
N ASN A 5 -40.60 25.54 -15.33
CA ASN A 5 -40.11 25.19 -13.99
C ASN A 5 -40.20 23.69 -13.71
N GLY A 6 -41.12 22.96 -14.36
CA GLY A 6 -41.21 21.50 -14.26
C GLY A 6 -39.99 20.78 -14.86
N PHE A 7 -39.44 21.26 -15.98
CA PHE A 7 -38.25 20.69 -16.60
C PHE A 7 -36.98 20.97 -15.77
N LYS A 8 -36.91 22.14 -15.14
CA LYS A 8 -35.81 22.50 -14.22
C LYS A 8 -35.82 21.66 -12.95
N ASN A 9 -37.01 21.46 -12.36
CA ASN A 9 -37.17 20.64 -11.16
C ASN A 9 -36.88 19.16 -11.47
N GLY A 10 -37.30 18.65 -12.63
CA GLY A 10 -36.97 17.30 -13.08
C GLY A 10 -35.47 17.07 -13.28
N LEU A 11 -34.76 18.03 -13.88
CA LEU A 11 -33.30 17.95 -13.98
C LEU A 11 -32.60 18.01 -12.61
N MET A 12 -33.09 18.84 -11.68
CA MET A 12 -32.57 18.88 -10.31
C MET A 12 -32.77 17.54 -9.59
N SER A 13 -33.97 16.96 -9.65
CA SER A 13 -34.26 15.66 -9.04
C SER A 13 -33.40 14.54 -9.63
N LEU A 14 -33.20 14.53 -10.96
CA LEU A 14 -32.34 13.54 -11.62
C LEU A 14 -30.87 13.73 -11.23
N SER A 15 -30.39 14.97 -11.13
CA SER A 15 -29.02 15.26 -10.68
C SER A 15 -28.79 14.85 -9.22
N LEU A 16 -29.78 15.00 -8.35
CA LEU A 16 -29.71 14.59 -6.95
C LEU A 16 -29.72 13.06 -6.81
N LEU A 17 -30.53 12.36 -7.63
CA LEU A 17 -30.53 10.90 -7.67
C LEU A 17 -29.19 10.34 -8.17
N VAL A 18 -28.63 10.92 -9.24
CA VAL A 18 -27.32 10.53 -9.77
C VAL A 18 -26.21 10.79 -8.74
N ALA A 19 -26.26 11.93 -8.03
CA ALA A 19 -25.33 12.23 -6.94
C ALA A 19 -25.41 11.20 -5.80
N MET A 20 -26.62 10.79 -5.40
CA MET A 20 -26.81 9.79 -4.34
C MET A 20 -26.33 8.38 -4.75
N THR A 21 -26.46 8.00 -6.03
CA THR A 21 -25.91 6.73 -6.54
C THR A 21 -24.38 6.72 -6.67
N LEU A 22 -23.74 7.89 -6.80
CA LEU A 22 -22.28 8.00 -6.82
C LEU A 22 -21.66 7.94 -5.41
N LEU A 23 -22.44 8.19 -4.34
CA LEU A 23 -21.98 8.04 -2.95
C LEU A 23 -21.95 6.57 -2.49
N SER A 24 -22.76 5.68 -3.07
CA SER A 24 -22.80 4.26 -2.68
C SER A 24 -21.60 3.43 -3.17
N ALA A 25 -20.71 3.99 -3.99
CA ALA A 25 -19.52 3.30 -4.47
C ALA A 25 -18.34 3.33 -3.48
N GLN A 26 -18.48 3.99 -2.33
CA GLN A 26 -17.44 4.00 -1.29
C GLN A 26 -17.64 2.83 -0.32
N VAL A 27 -17.63 1.60 -0.83
CA VAL A 27 -17.25 0.46 0.01
C VAL A 27 -15.75 0.60 0.24
N TRP A 28 -15.39 1.28 1.32
CA TRP A 28 -14.09 1.10 1.96
C TRP A 28 -14.12 -0.29 2.59
N ALA A 29 -13.98 -1.31 1.75
CA ALA A 29 -13.47 -2.56 2.23
C ALA A 29 -12.09 -2.22 2.79
N HIS A 30 -11.97 -2.20 4.12
CA HIS A 30 -10.69 -2.44 4.79
C HIS A 30 -10.28 -3.89 4.50
N GLY A 31 -10.15 -4.25 3.22
CA GLY A 31 -9.29 -5.35 2.84
C GLY A 31 -7.91 -4.87 3.25
N GLY A 32 -7.33 -5.53 4.25
CA GLY A 32 -5.94 -5.31 4.63
C GLY A 32 -5.12 -5.19 3.35
N ALA A 33 -4.27 -4.15 3.31
CA ALA A 33 -3.48 -3.75 2.15
C ALA A 33 -3.15 -4.98 1.32
N SER A 34 -3.54 -5.00 0.04
CA SER A 34 -3.34 -6.13 -0.86
C SER A 34 -1.94 -6.68 -0.64
N VAL A 35 -1.83 -7.74 0.17
CA VAL A 35 -0.60 -8.48 0.32
C VAL A 35 -0.42 -9.03 -1.07
N ASP A 36 0.56 -8.53 -1.80
CA ASP A 36 0.98 -9.16 -3.03
C ASP A 36 1.56 -10.52 -2.59
N THR A 37 0.64 -11.47 -2.46
CA THR A 37 0.80 -12.65 -1.61
C THR A 37 1.88 -13.54 -2.17
N ASP A 38 2.22 -13.36 -3.44
CA ASP A 38 3.26 -14.09 -4.13
C ASP A 38 4.61 -13.37 -4.14
N GLN A 39 4.68 -12.05 -3.97
CA GLN A 39 5.95 -11.31 -4.06
C GLN A 39 6.91 -11.56 -2.90
N CYS A 40 6.41 -11.91 -1.71
CA CYS A 40 7.24 -12.21 -0.54
C CYS A 40 7.27 -13.68 -0.15
N ARG A 41 6.91 -14.56 -1.09
CA ARG A 41 7.09 -16.01 -0.94
C ARG A 41 8.34 -16.42 -1.70
N ILE A 42 9.42 -16.70 -0.99
CA ILE A 42 10.71 -17.08 -1.60
C ILE A 42 11.03 -18.54 -1.37
N PHE A 43 11.65 -19.17 -2.36
CA PHE A 43 12.20 -20.52 -2.21
C PHE A 43 13.56 -20.48 -1.54
N VAL A 44 13.72 -21.29 -0.50
CA VAL A 44 15.01 -21.60 0.12
C VAL A 44 15.21 -23.10 0.00
N GLY A 45 15.93 -23.50 -1.05
CA GLY A 45 15.98 -24.90 -1.48
C GLY A 45 14.60 -25.39 -1.92
N PRO A 46 14.10 -26.54 -1.42
CA PRO A 46 12.77 -27.05 -1.75
C PRO A 46 11.64 -26.46 -0.88
N HIS A 47 11.96 -25.53 0.03
CA HIS A 47 11.01 -24.98 1.00
C HIS A 47 10.62 -23.54 0.66
N LEU A 48 9.40 -23.16 1.00
CA LEU A 48 8.88 -21.81 0.76
C LEU A 48 8.85 -21.03 2.08
N VAL A 49 9.35 -19.81 2.05
CA VAL A 49 9.32 -18.84 3.16
C VAL A 49 8.40 -17.71 2.76
N HIS A 50 7.45 -17.40 3.62
CA HIS A 50 6.67 -16.18 3.57
C HIS A 50 7.33 -15.12 4.46
N PHE A 51 7.72 -14.01 3.85
CA PHE A 51 8.21 -12.83 4.55
C PHE A 51 7.08 -11.81 4.74
N THR A 52 6.94 -11.30 5.96
CA THR A 52 5.98 -10.27 6.30
C THR A 52 6.62 -9.24 7.21
N ALA A 53 6.29 -7.97 6.99
CA ALA A 53 6.70 -6.86 7.83
C ALA A 53 5.48 -6.15 8.42
N TYR A 54 5.59 -5.70 9.67
CA TYR A 54 4.54 -4.98 10.38
C TYR A 54 5.08 -3.67 10.94
N GLN A 55 4.26 -2.63 10.89
CA GLN A 55 4.49 -1.37 11.61
C GLN A 55 3.29 -1.12 12.55
N PRO A 56 3.30 -1.74 13.75
CA PRO A 56 2.15 -1.67 14.66
C PRO A 56 1.72 -0.25 15.01
N GLN A 57 2.67 0.70 14.99
CA GLN A 57 2.44 2.13 15.23
C GLN A 57 1.59 2.82 14.16
N LEU A 58 1.48 2.26 12.95
CA LEU A 58 0.69 2.85 11.86
C LEU A 58 -0.72 2.29 11.82
N THR A 59 -0.83 0.97 11.80
CA THR A 59 -2.09 0.28 11.45
C THR A 59 -2.37 -0.92 12.33
N GLY A 60 -1.49 -1.24 13.28
CA GLY A 60 -1.59 -2.38 14.21
C GLY A 60 -1.43 -3.76 13.58
N THR A 61 -2.10 -4.02 12.45
CA THR A 61 -2.29 -5.35 11.86
C THR A 61 -2.01 -5.40 10.36
N THR A 62 -1.69 -4.28 9.70
CA THR A 62 -1.40 -4.33 8.26
C THR A 62 -0.07 -5.01 8.01
N GLU A 63 -0.12 -5.97 7.10
CA GLU A 63 1.02 -6.70 6.58
C GLU A 63 1.65 -5.93 5.41
N TYR A 64 2.97 -5.84 5.42
CA TYR A 64 3.80 -5.27 4.37
C TYR A 64 4.78 -6.34 3.86
N CYS A 65 5.24 -6.16 2.63
CA CYS A 65 6.10 -7.11 1.93
C CYS A 65 7.29 -6.34 1.33
N GLY A 66 7.29 -6.07 0.01
CA GLY A 66 8.41 -5.42 -0.67
C GLY A 66 8.55 -3.93 -0.35
N GLU A 67 7.49 -3.30 0.17
CA GLU A 67 7.46 -1.87 0.48
C GLU A 67 6.87 -1.63 1.88
N ILE A 68 7.72 -1.23 2.81
CA ILE A 68 7.39 -0.78 4.16
C ILE A 68 7.20 0.74 4.11
N PRO A 69 6.07 1.28 4.57
CA PRO A 69 5.68 2.66 4.29
C PRO A 69 6.56 3.68 5.00
N GLU A 70 6.83 3.52 6.29
CA GLU A 70 7.55 4.53 7.09
C GLU A 70 8.88 4.02 7.61
N THR A 71 9.78 4.93 7.96
CA THR A 71 10.92 4.60 8.85
C THR A 71 10.42 4.40 10.29
N GLY A 72 11.28 3.87 11.16
CA GLY A 72 10.98 3.57 12.54
C GLY A 72 10.95 2.07 12.85
N PRO A 73 10.35 1.66 13.98
CA PRO A 73 10.27 0.26 14.36
C PRO A 73 9.41 -0.52 13.36
N ALA A 74 9.92 -1.66 12.92
CA ALA A 74 9.17 -2.63 12.14
C ALA A 74 9.49 -4.04 12.63
N THR A 75 8.46 -4.84 12.82
CA THR A 75 8.59 -6.26 13.16
C THR A 75 8.60 -7.05 11.86
N LEU A 76 9.68 -7.76 11.62
CA LEU A 76 9.89 -8.63 10.48
C LEU A 76 9.62 -10.07 10.90
N VAL A 77 8.84 -10.79 10.11
CA VAL A 77 8.42 -12.16 10.36
C VAL A 77 8.76 -13.00 9.13
N PHE A 78 9.40 -14.14 9.37
CA PHE A 78 9.75 -15.13 8.37
C PHE A 78 9.07 -16.43 8.78
N ASP A 79 8.02 -16.78 8.04
CA ASP A 79 7.22 -17.98 8.26
C ASP A 79 7.54 -19.01 7.20
N TYR A 80 7.85 -20.23 7.63
CA TYR A 80 8.07 -21.29 6.67
C TYR A 80 6.78 -22.05 6.39
N GLU A 81 6.48 -22.21 5.11
CA GLU A 81 5.32 -22.97 4.70
C GLU A 81 5.59 -24.46 4.89
N GLY A 82 4.84 -25.04 5.83
CA GLY A 82 4.95 -26.45 6.21
C GLY A 82 5.69 -26.66 7.52
N LYS A 83 6.13 -27.91 7.75
CA LYS A 83 6.77 -28.32 9.02
C LYS A 83 8.29 -28.38 8.96
N ALA A 84 8.88 -28.10 7.79
CA ALA A 84 10.30 -28.34 7.51
C ALA A 84 11.22 -27.62 8.51
N LEU A 85 10.87 -26.40 8.91
CA LEU A 85 11.77 -25.58 9.73
C LEU A 85 11.74 -25.74 11.21
N ARG A 86 10.83 -26.59 11.68
CA ARG A 86 10.83 -26.99 13.07
C ARG A 86 12.09 -27.80 13.43
N ASN A 87 12.75 -28.37 12.42
CA ASN A 87 13.94 -29.21 12.57
C ASN A 87 15.16 -28.70 11.79
N MET A 88 15.09 -27.50 11.21
CA MET A 88 16.20 -26.93 10.42
C MET A 88 16.83 -25.75 11.14
N THR A 89 18.10 -25.55 10.86
CA THR A 89 18.85 -24.42 11.39
C THR A 89 18.78 -23.26 10.40
N VAL A 90 18.31 -22.10 10.86
CA VAL A 90 18.18 -20.88 10.06
C VAL A 90 19.18 -19.85 10.55
N GLU A 91 19.91 -19.26 9.62
CA GLU A 91 20.69 -18.04 9.82
C GLU A 91 19.96 -16.91 9.12
N LEU A 92 19.82 -15.77 9.82
CA LEU A 92 19.21 -14.57 9.26
C LEU A 92 20.18 -13.40 9.35
N GLU A 93 20.36 -12.72 8.23
CA GLU A 93 21.07 -11.45 8.16
C GLU A 93 20.21 -10.42 7.44
N ILE A 94 20.25 -9.17 7.88
CA ILE A 94 19.59 -8.06 7.17
C ILE A 94 20.63 -6.98 6.92
N THR A 95 20.78 -6.58 5.67
CA THR A 95 21.69 -5.53 5.22
C THR A 95 20.93 -4.32 4.70
N LYS A 96 21.55 -3.15 4.85
CA LYS A 96 21.18 -1.93 4.13
C LYS A 96 21.94 -1.91 2.80
N GLU A 97 21.20 -1.72 1.71
CA GLU A 97 21.73 -1.68 0.35
C GLU A 97 21.79 -0.25 -0.18
N PRO A 98 22.77 0.09 -1.04
CA PRO A 98 23.79 -0.80 -1.63
C PRO A 98 25.08 -0.96 -0.80
N GLU A 99 25.17 -0.35 0.37
CA GLU A 99 26.40 -0.35 1.17
C GLU A 99 26.75 -1.72 1.78
N GLY A 100 25.81 -2.66 1.78
CA GLY A 100 25.96 -3.98 2.41
C GLY A 100 26.11 -3.89 3.94
N THR A 101 25.64 -2.81 4.56
CA THR A 101 25.82 -2.59 6.00
C THR A 101 24.87 -3.49 6.78
N ARG A 102 25.41 -4.45 7.53
CA ARG A 102 24.64 -5.36 8.39
C ARG A 102 23.90 -4.59 9.49
N MET A 103 22.58 -4.66 9.46
CA MET A 103 21.67 -4.08 10.44
C MET A 103 21.25 -5.09 11.51
N TYR A 104 21.19 -6.37 11.13
CA TYR A 104 20.79 -7.45 12.02
C TYR A 104 21.49 -8.75 11.63
N TYR A 105 21.83 -9.55 12.63
CA TYR A 105 22.38 -10.88 12.42
C TYR A 105 21.95 -11.81 13.54
N GLN A 106 21.40 -12.94 13.14
CA GLN A 106 21.09 -14.07 13.99
C GLN A 106 21.89 -15.27 13.50
N ALA A 107 22.78 -15.76 14.36
CA ALA A 107 23.55 -16.97 14.08
C ALA A 107 22.62 -18.17 13.81
N PRO A 108 23.09 -19.21 13.11
CA PRO A 108 22.30 -20.42 12.83
C PRO A 108 21.63 -21.00 14.09
N THR A 109 20.28 -21.00 14.16
CA THR A 109 19.51 -21.62 15.27
C THR A 109 18.32 -22.44 14.76
N ILE A 110 17.86 -23.41 15.56
CA ILE A 110 16.65 -24.19 15.27
C ILE A 110 15.40 -23.42 15.72
N HIS A 111 14.42 -23.29 14.82
CA HIS A 111 13.16 -22.60 15.08
C HIS A 111 11.97 -23.58 15.12
N SER A 112 11.76 -24.22 16.28
CA SER A 112 10.73 -25.26 16.49
C SER A 112 9.29 -24.80 16.22
N THR A 113 9.03 -23.49 16.26
CA THR A 113 7.72 -22.89 15.93
C THR A 113 7.44 -22.89 14.42
N GLY A 114 8.48 -22.95 13.58
CA GLY A 114 8.40 -22.77 12.12
C GLY A 114 8.34 -21.30 11.71
N THR A 115 8.55 -20.39 12.66
CA THR A 115 8.46 -18.94 12.47
C THR A 115 9.65 -18.27 13.16
N PHE A 116 10.18 -17.22 12.54
CA PHE A 116 11.19 -16.36 13.12
C PHE A 116 10.71 -14.92 13.06
N ASN A 117 10.92 -14.15 14.13
CA ASN A 117 10.65 -12.71 14.11
C ASN A 117 11.78 -11.91 14.75
N THR A 118 11.95 -10.69 14.26
CA THR A 118 12.85 -9.69 14.84
C THR A 118 12.23 -8.31 14.68
N THR A 119 12.56 -7.39 15.59
CA THR A 119 12.14 -5.99 15.48
C THR A 119 13.35 -5.12 15.22
N ILE A 120 13.33 -4.37 14.13
CA ILE A 120 14.40 -3.46 13.71
C ILE A 120 13.85 -2.04 13.69
N ASN A 121 14.64 -1.10 14.18
CA ASN A 121 14.36 0.31 14.04
C ASN A 121 15.08 0.87 12.82
N PHE A 122 14.35 1.07 11.72
CA PHE A 122 14.89 1.62 10.48
C PHE A 122 15.00 3.14 10.58
N THR A 123 16.20 3.69 10.54
CA THR A 123 16.42 5.14 10.69
C THR A 123 16.38 5.90 9.36
N GLU A 124 16.46 5.19 8.24
CA GLU A 124 16.61 5.78 6.91
C GLU A 124 15.68 5.12 5.90
N ALA A 125 15.18 5.92 4.95
CA ALA A 125 14.45 5.41 3.80
C ALA A 125 15.46 4.85 2.78
N SER A 126 15.55 3.53 2.67
CA SER A 126 16.49 2.86 1.76
C SER A 126 15.96 1.52 1.29
N LYS A 127 16.77 0.86 0.44
CA LYS A 127 16.65 -0.55 0.10
C LYS A 127 17.36 -1.40 1.16
N TYR A 128 16.79 -2.55 1.42
CA TYR A 128 17.31 -3.54 2.36
C TYR A 128 17.21 -4.92 1.74
N LEU A 129 18.07 -5.82 2.20
CA LEU A 129 18.09 -7.21 1.78
C LEU A 129 18.05 -8.10 3.02
N ALA A 130 17.07 -8.99 3.10
CA ALA A 130 17.06 -10.06 4.08
C ALA A 130 17.68 -11.31 3.46
N HIS A 131 18.74 -11.80 4.07
CA HIS A 131 19.44 -13.03 3.73
C HIS A 131 18.92 -14.13 4.66
N VAL A 132 18.29 -15.13 4.07
CA VAL A 132 17.76 -16.30 4.77
C VAL A 132 18.58 -17.50 4.34
N THR A 133 19.47 -17.97 5.21
CA THR A 133 20.28 -19.14 4.94
C THR A 133 19.75 -20.34 5.73
N LEU A 134 19.48 -21.43 5.02
CA LEU A 134 19.21 -22.74 5.60
C LEU A 134 20.46 -23.57 5.73
N LEU A 135 20.63 -24.16 6.91
CA LEU A 135 21.64 -25.17 7.19
C LEU A 135 20.91 -26.49 7.51
N ASN A 136 21.04 -27.46 6.60
CA ASN A 136 20.49 -28.81 6.77
C ASN A 136 21.56 -29.84 6.42
N GLU A 137 21.91 -30.71 7.37
CA GLU A 137 22.87 -31.83 7.17
C GLU A 137 24.19 -31.43 6.48
N GLY A 138 24.69 -30.21 6.75
CA GLY A 138 25.92 -29.68 6.16
C GLY A 138 25.75 -28.98 4.80
N GLN A 139 24.55 -29.00 4.21
CA GLN A 139 24.21 -28.18 3.05
C GLN A 139 23.76 -26.77 3.50
N ARG A 140 24.34 -25.75 2.87
CA ARG A 140 24.01 -24.34 3.09
C ARG A 140 23.29 -23.82 1.85
N VAL A 141 22.02 -23.41 2.00
CA VAL A 141 21.21 -22.85 0.92
C VAL A 141 20.80 -21.45 1.30
N ASP A 142 21.16 -20.47 0.48
CA ASP A 142 20.93 -19.05 0.75
C ASP A 142 19.90 -18.47 -0.20
N ALA A 143 19.03 -17.61 0.34
CA ALA A 143 17.98 -16.93 -0.40
C ALA A 143 17.81 -15.50 0.10
N HIS A 144 17.29 -14.64 -0.78
CA HIS A 144 17.27 -13.21 -0.55
C HIS A 144 15.86 -12.64 -0.75
N VAL A 145 15.43 -11.79 0.18
CA VAL A 145 14.21 -10.98 0.05
C VAL A 145 14.61 -9.50 0.02
N ALA A 146 14.38 -8.85 -1.13
CA ALA A 146 14.61 -7.42 -1.26
C ALA A 146 13.35 -6.65 -0.82
N PHE A 147 13.53 -5.63 0.02
CA PHE A 147 12.45 -4.74 0.43
C PHE A 147 12.92 -3.30 0.55
N LYS A 148 11.99 -2.36 0.58
CA LYS A 148 12.23 -0.92 0.74
C LYS A 148 11.53 -0.41 1.97
N VAL A 149 12.13 0.55 2.65
CA VAL A 149 11.55 1.25 3.81
C VAL A 149 11.42 2.73 3.50
N GLY A 150 10.38 3.39 4.05
CA GLY A 150 10.13 4.80 3.79
C GLY A 150 9.50 5.05 2.42
N THR A 151 8.68 4.10 1.95
CA THR A 151 8.02 4.14 0.64
C THR A 151 6.73 4.94 0.60
N ALA A 152 6.22 5.39 1.75
CA ALA A 152 5.03 6.23 1.88
C ALA A 152 5.24 7.60 1.21
N LYS A 153 5.19 7.62 -0.11
CA LYS A 153 4.71 8.78 -0.84
C LYS A 153 3.20 8.72 -0.71
N GLY A 154 2.63 9.67 0.01
CA GLY A 154 1.18 9.90 0.11
C GLY A 154 0.57 10.25 -1.25
N SER A 155 0.60 9.29 -2.18
CA SER A 155 -0.03 9.40 -3.48
C SER A 155 -1.51 9.14 -3.26
N LEU A 156 -2.32 10.18 -3.44
CA LEU A 156 -3.76 10.04 -3.51
C LEU A 156 -4.05 8.97 -4.57
N SER A 157 -4.82 7.94 -4.20
CA SER A 157 -5.27 6.92 -5.15
C SER A 157 -5.89 7.62 -6.37
N THR A 158 -5.67 7.09 -7.57
CA THR A 158 -6.27 7.61 -8.81
C THR A 158 -7.78 7.80 -8.66
N SER A 159 -8.44 6.90 -7.92
CA SER A 159 -9.87 7.01 -7.59
C SER A 159 -10.20 8.25 -6.75
N THR A 160 -9.40 8.54 -5.71
CA THR A 160 -9.53 9.75 -4.88
C THR A 160 -9.29 11.01 -5.70
N ILE A 161 -8.30 11.02 -6.59
CA ILE A 161 -8.03 12.16 -7.47
C ILE A 161 -9.22 12.42 -8.40
N VAL A 162 -9.75 11.37 -9.04
CA VAL A 162 -10.93 11.48 -9.91
C VAL A 162 -12.15 11.98 -9.13
N ALA A 163 -12.37 11.48 -7.91
CA ALA A 163 -13.46 11.96 -7.06
C ALA A 163 -13.33 13.44 -6.69
N ILE A 164 -12.14 13.89 -6.30
CA ILE A 164 -11.87 15.31 -6.02
C ILE A 164 -12.13 16.18 -7.26
N LEU A 165 -11.62 15.77 -8.43
CA LEU A 165 -11.83 16.49 -9.68
C LEU A 165 -13.32 16.57 -10.06
N ALA A 166 -14.07 15.49 -9.89
CA ALA A 166 -15.50 15.47 -10.15
C ALA A 166 -16.27 16.45 -9.23
N VAL A 167 -15.92 16.48 -7.94
CA VAL A 167 -16.52 17.42 -6.97
C VAL A 167 -16.18 18.86 -7.32
N LEU A 168 -14.92 19.16 -7.66
CA LEU A 168 -14.50 20.51 -8.05
C LEU A 168 -15.22 20.98 -9.32
N LEU A 169 -15.37 20.11 -10.33
CA LEU A 169 -16.13 20.43 -11.54
C LEU A 169 -17.62 20.67 -11.26
N ALA A 170 -18.23 19.89 -10.38
CA ALA A 170 -19.61 20.09 -9.98
C ALA A 170 -19.80 21.44 -9.26
N ILE A 171 -18.90 21.79 -8.33
CA ILE A 171 -18.90 23.08 -7.63
C ILE A 171 -18.73 24.23 -8.63
N ALA A 172 -17.76 24.12 -9.56
CA ALA A 172 -17.53 25.12 -10.58
C ALA A 172 -18.76 25.32 -11.49
N TYR A 173 -19.42 24.23 -11.88
CA TYR A 173 -20.64 24.26 -12.69
C TYR A 173 -21.81 24.91 -11.95
N ILE A 174 -22.01 24.57 -10.67
CA ILE A 174 -23.02 25.21 -9.81
C ILE A 174 -22.72 26.71 -9.66
N ALA A 175 -21.48 27.09 -9.39
CA ALA A 175 -21.07 28.49 -9.28
C ALA A 175 -21.31 29.27 -10.59
N TYR A 176 -20.99 28.67 -11.73
CA TYR A 176 -21.27 29.22 -13.06
C TYR A 176 -22.77 29.46 -13.30
N LEU A 177 -23.63 28.53 -12.88
CA LEU A 177 -25.09 28.70 -13.01
C LEU A 177 -25.68 29.67 -11.98
N SER A 178 -25.08 29.80 -10.80
CA SER A 178 -25.61 30.58 -9.68
C SER A 178 -25.26 32.07 -9.75
N SER A 179 -24.19 32.43 -10.46
CA SER A 179 -23.70 33.82 -10.52
C SER A 179 -23.77 34.39 -11.94
N PRO A 180 -24.67 35.37 -12.20
CA PRO A 180 -24.81 35.99 -13.52
C PRO A 180 -23.53 36.68 -14.01
N GLN A 181 -22.74 37.24 -13.08
CA GLN A 181 -21.47 37.89 -13.41
C GLN A 181 -20.41 36.88 -13.90
N LEU A 182 -20.27 35.75 -13.21
CA LEU A 182 -19.31 34.70 -13.58
C LEU A 182 -19.67 34.08 -14.92
N LYS A 183 -20.97 33.82 -15.14
CA LYS A 183 -21.47 33.31 -16.42
C LYS A 183 -21.12 34.23 -17.58
N GLY A 184 -21.38 35.54 -17.45
CA GLY A 184 -21.07 36.51 -18.50
C GLY A 184 -19.58 36.60 -18.82
N LEU A 185 -18.71 36.50 -17.81
CA LEU A 185 -17.26 36.49 -17.99
C LEU A 185 -16.77 35.23 -18.72
N VAL A 186 -17.24 34.05 -18.30
CA VAL A 186 -16.86 32.77 -18.91
C VAL A 186 -17.37 32.68 -20.35
N ASP A 187 -18.63 33.05 -20.60
CA ASP A 187 -19.22 33.05 -21.94
C ASP A 187 -18.52 34.06 -22.86
N GLY A 188 -18.09 35.20 -22.32
CA GLY A 188 -17.32 36.22 -23.04
C GLY A 188 -15.91 35.76 -23.40
N LEU A 189 -15.24 35.02 -22.51
CA LEU A 189 -13.93 34.41 -22.75
C LEU A 189 -14.00 33.30 -23.80
N LEU A 190 -15.01 32.42 -23.72
CA LEU A 190 -15.19 31.30 -24.65
C LEU A 190 -15.59 31.75 -26.07
N LYS A 191 -16.31 32.88 -26.20
CA LYS A 191 -16.65 33.47 -27.51
C LYS A 191 -15.50 34.21 -28.20
N LYS A 192 -14.41 34.49 -27.49
CA LYS A 192 -13.28 35.27 -28.02
C LYS A 192 -12.19 34.40 -28.66
N LYS A 193 -12.47 33.11 -28.84
CA LYS A 193 -11.63 32.12 -29.52
C LYS A 193 -12.39 31.55 -30.71
#